data_AF-A0A2V6KV68-F1
#
_entry.id   AF-A0A2V6KV68-F1
#
_cell.length_a   1.000
_cell.length_b   1.000
_cell.length_c   1.000
_cell.angle_alpha   90.00
_cell.angle_beta   90.00
_cell.angle_gamma   90.00
#
_symmetry.space_group_name_H-M   'P 1'
#
loop_
_entity.id
_entity.type
_entity.pdbx_description
1 polymer ?
#
loop_
_entity_poly.entity_id
_entity_poly.type
_entity_poly.pdbx_seq_one_letter_code
_entity_poly.pdbx_strand_id
1 'polypeptide(L)'
;PWCSNCQAELKSGGWLKTVKDNPQVKFYFVSVWNNGEDGRAMLQKFQIADQPNVSILADSGPRKGENKIKQFAGMPLTWIPTTWIYKGGDLRYALNYGEVRFDVLQKFLEDSKSEWSHKGEPPIASP
;
A
#
# COMPACT_ATOMS: atom_id res chain seq x y z
N PRO A 1 -14.26 -9.42 8.73
CA PRO A 1 -13.90 -10.42 7.71
C PRO A 1 -13.04 -9.81 6.60
N TRP A 2 -11.97 -10.50 6.22
CA TRP A 2 -11.09 -10.08 5.12
C TRP A 2 -11.80 -10.11 3.77
N CYS A 3 -11.59 -9.09 2.94
CA CYS A 3 -12.15 -9.05 1.59
C CYS A 3 -11.51 -10.11 0.66
N SER A 4 -12.24 -10.59 -0.34
CA SER A 4 -11.73 -11.62 -1.27
C SER A 4 -10.47 -11.17 -1.99
N ASN A 5 -10.46 -9.93 -2.48
CA ASN A 5 -9.37 -9.36 -3.27
C ASN A 5 -8.12 -9.13 -2.40
N CYS A 6 -8.32 -8.73 -1.14
CA CYS A 6 -7.27 -8.59 -0.13
C CYS A 6 -6.58 -9.95 0.11
N GLN A 7 -7.36 -11.03 0.17
CA GLN A 7 -6.82 -12.38 0.33
C GLN A 7 -6.11 -12.86 -0.95
N ALA A 8 -6.61 -12.48 -2.12
CA ALA A 8 -6.00 -12.84 -3.40
C ALA A 8 -4.58 -12.25 -3.53
N GLU A 9 -4.40 -10.97 -3.18
CA GLU A 9 -3.07 -10.35 -3.16
C GLU A 9 -2.10 -11.09 -2.23
N LEU A 10 -2.55 -11.52 -1.04
CA LEU A 10 -1.71 -12.27 -0.09
C LEU A 10 -1.33 -13.65 -0.64
N LYS A 11 -2.30 -14.37 -1.23
CA LYS A 11 -2.10 -15.72 -1.79
C LYS A 11 -1.13 -15.74 -2.97
N SER A 12 -0.99 -14.63 -3.69
CA SER A 12 -0.04 -14.52 -4.80
C SER A 12 1.43 -14.66 -4.35
N GLY A 13 1.72 -14.44 -3.07
CA GLY A 13 3.09 -14.36 -2.54
C GLY A 13 3.83 -13.06 -2.88
N GLY A 14 3.21 -12.18 -3.69
CA GLY A 14 3.80 -10.92 -4.12
C GLY A 14 4.15 -10.00 -2.97
N TRP A 15 3.26 -9.86 -1.97
CA TRP A 15 3.51 -9.02 -0.81
C TRP A 15 4.75 -9.44 -0.02
N LEU A 16 4.90 -10.74 0.27
CA LEU A 16 6.06 -11.25 1.00
C LEU A 16 7.36 -10.98 0.22
N LYS A 17 7.34 -11.21 -1.10
CA LYS A 17 8.48 -10.93 -1.98
C LYS A 17 8.83 -9.44 -1.97
N THR A 18 7.85 -8.56 -2.22
CA THR A 18 8.06 -7.11 -2.26
C THR A 18 8.59 -6.56 -0.94
N VAL A 19 8.09 -7.06 0.20
CA VAL A 19 8.57 -6.66 1.53
C VAL A 19 10.04 -7.05 1.73
N LYS A 20 10.41 -8.29 1.37
CA LYS A 20 11.79 -8.80 1.50
C LYS A 20 12.77 -8.12 0.57
N ASP A 21 12.35 -7.84 -0.66
CA ASP A 21 13.22 -7.24 -1.69
C ASP A 21 13.44 -5.73 -1.46
N ASN A 22 12.67 -5.10 -0.57
CA ASN A 22 12.75 -3.67 -0.27
C ASN A 22 12.94 -3.40 1.23
N PRO A 23 14.05 -3.87 1.85
CA PRO A 23 14.27 -3.72 3.29
C PRO A 23 14.33 -2.26 3.78
N GLN A 24 14.66 -1.32 2.88
CA GLN A 24 14.68 0.12 3.14
C GLN A 24 13.29 0.78 3.17
N VAL A 25 12.25 0.09 2.68
CA VAL A 25 10.87 0.60 2.64
C VAL A 25 10.13 0.08 3.87
N LYS A 26 9.41 0.97 4.56
CA LYS A 26 8.49 0.60 5.64
C LYS A 26 7.12 0.28 5.07
N PHE A 27 6.60 -0.91 5.38
CA PHE A 27 5.30 -1.37 4.94
C PHE A 27 4.30 -1.28 6.09
N TYR A 28 3.21 -0.54 5.88
CA TYR A 28 2.13 -0.40 6.84
C TYR A 28 0.90 -1.13 6.31
N PHE A 29 0.56 -2.27 6.91
CA PHE A 29 -0.69 -2.97 6.63
C PHE A 29 -1.76 -2.46 7.60
N VAL A 30 -2.70 -1.68 7.07
CA VAL A 30 -3.78 -1.08 7.86
C VAL A 30 -5.09 -1.79 7.56
N SER A 31 -5.61 -2.51 8.54
CA SER A 31 -6.94 -3.12 8.43
C SER A 31 -8.02 -2.07 8.64
N VAL A 32 -8.88 -1.92 7.63
CA VAL A 32 -10.06 -1.05 7.65
C VAL A 32 -11.31 -1.88 7.42
N TRP A 33 -12.44 -1.45 8.00
CA TRP A 33 -13.72 -2.18 7.92
C TRP A 33 -13.66 -3.62 8.45
N ASN A 34 -12.70 -3.93 9.33
CA ASN A 34 -12.51 -5.26 9.92
C ASN A 34 -12.85 -5.31 11.42
N ASN A 35 -13.88 -4.56 11.85
CA ASN A 35 -14.35 -4.52 13.25
C ASN A 35 -13.28 -4.18 14.29
N GLY A 36 -12.23 -3.43 13.93
CA GLY A 36 -11.12 -3.09 14.83
C GLY A 36 -10.02 -4.14 14.92
N GLU A 37 -10.15 -5.30 14.25
CA GLU A 37 -9.08 -6.28 14.17
C GLU A 37 -8.00 -5.85 13.16
N ASP A 38 -6.73 -5.94 13.55
CA ASP A 38 -5.56 -5.55 12.75
C ASP A 38 -5.21 -6.53 11.63
N GLY A 39 -5.75 -7.75 11.68
CA GLY A 39 -5.52 -8.78 10.68
C GLY A 39 -4.16 -9.48 10.80
N ARG A 40 -3.42 -9.29 11.90
CA ARG A 40 -2.08 -9.87 12.15
C ARG A 40 -2.05 -11.38 11.98
N ALA A 41 -3.04 -12.10 12.53
CA ALA A 41 -3.11 -13.55 12.41
C ALA A 41 -3.20 -14.03 10.95
N MET A 42 -3.79 -13.23 10.05
CA MET A 42 -3.81 -13.53 8.62
C MET A 42 -2.43 -13.30 8.00
N LEU A 43 -1.82 -12.13 8.26
CA LEU A 43 -0.50 -11.79 7.73
C LEU A 43 0.60 -12.75 8.22
N GLN A 44 0.45 -13.30 9.44
CA GLN A 44 1.33 -14.35 9.98
C GLN A 44 1.34 -15.61 9.12
N LYS A 45 0.18 -16.05 8.61
CA LYS A 45 0.07 -17.25 7.75
C LYS A 45 0.85 -17.11 6.44
N PHE A 46 1.07 -15.87 5.99
CA PHE A 46 1.84 -15.54 4.79
C PHE A 46 3.25 -15.02 5.12
N GLN A 47 3.71 -15.18 6.37
CA GLN A 47 5.05 -14.79 6.83
C GLN A 47 5.37 -13.28 6.70
N ILE A 48 4.34 -12.44 6.57
CA ILE A 48 4.51 -10.98 6.41
C ILE A 48 4.63 -10.31 7.78
N ALA A 49 3.90 -10.80 8.79
CA ALA A 49 3.78 -10.13 10.08
C ALA A 49 5.10 -10.01 10.86
N ASP A 50 6.05 -10.90 10.62
CA ASP A 50 7.36 -10.93 11.29
C ASP A 50 8.46 -10.21 10.51
N GLN A 51 8.16 -9.63 9.34
CA GLN A 51 9.17 -8.92 8.57
C GLN A 51 9.59 -7.63 9.31
N PRO A 52 10.89 -7.34 9.42
CA PRO A 52 11.40 -6.27 10.29
C PRO A 52 10.98 -4.85 9.84
N ASN A 53 10.59 -4.70 8.58
CA ASN A 53 10.11 -3.46 7.99
C ASN A 53 8.58 -3.39 7.87
N VAL A 54 7.84 -4.26 8.56
CA VAL A 54 6.37 -4.28 8.57
C VAL A 54 5.81 -3.73 9.88
N SER A 55 4.78 -2.90 9.76
CA SER A 55 3.90 -2.47 10.85
C SER A 55 2.47 -2.84 10.52
N ILE A 56 1.76 -3.43 11.49
CA ILE A 56 0.36 -3.86 11.34
C ILE A 56 -0.49 -2.98 12.24
N LEU A 57 -1.49 -2.34 11.65
CA LEU A 57 -2.36 -1.36 12.30
C LEU A 57 -3.82 -1.66 11.98
N ALA A 58 -4.72 -1.05 12.74
CA ALA A 58 -6.15 -1.12 12.50
C ALA A 58 -6.78 0.26 12.61
N ASP A 59 -7.73 0.56 11.73
CA ASP A 59 -8.71 1.61 12.02
C ASP A 59 -9.61 1.16 13.19
N SER A 60 -9.78 2.08 14.14
CA SER A 60 -10.69 1.93 15.28
C SER A 60 -12.10 1.54 14.81
N GLY A 61 -12.68 0.53 15.45
CA GLY A 61 -13.98 -0.02 15.08
C GLY A 61 -14.80 -0.52 16.27
N PRO A 62 -16.03 -1.01 16.03
CA PRO A 62 -16.59 -1.33 14.71
C PRO A 62 -17.18 -0.14 13.94
N ARG A 63 -16.90 -0.08 12.64
CA ARG A 63 -17.47 0.89 11.68
C ARG A 63 -18.12 0.14 10.52
N LYS A 64 -19.45 0.08 10.47
CA LYS A 64 -20.26 -0.70 9.50
C LYS A 64 -21.27 0.16 8.77
N GLY A 65 -21.74 -0.31 7.61
CA GLY A 65 -22.73 0.40 6.80
C GLY A 65 -22.27 1.82 6.46
N GLU A 66 -23.13 2.80 6.75
CA GLU A 66 -22.86 4.23 6.52
C GLU A 66 -21.71 4.79 7.38
N ASN A 67 -21.41 4.14 8.51
CA ASN A 67 -20.34 4.55 9.43
C ASN A 67 -18.94 4.12 8.99
N LYS A 68 -18.82 3.39 7.87
CA LYS A 68 -17.52 3.05 7.29
C LYS A 68 -16.75 4.33 6.99
N ILE A 69 -15.46 4.37 7.36
CA ILE A 69 -14.58 5.45 6.92
C ILE A 69 -14.56 5.48 5.39
N LYS A 70 -14.69 6.68 4.82
CA LYS A 70 -14.63 6.92 3.36
C LYS A 70 -13.35 7.65 2.96
N GLN A 71 -12.52 8.00 3.94
CA GLN A 71 -11.22 8.62 3.76
C GLN A 71 -10.27 8.08 4.82
N PHE A 72 -8.99 7.95 4.46
CA PHE A 72 -7.91 7.58 5.36
C PHE A 72 -6.65 8.33 4.93
N ALA A 73 -5.91 8.89 5.89
CA ALA A 73 -4.72 9.72 5.61
C ALA A 73 -4.94 10.83 4.54
N GLY A 74 -6.13 11.45 4.52
CA GLY A 74 -6.50 12.50 3.55
C GLY A 74 -6.85 11.98 2.15
N MET A 75 -6.81 10.67 1.91
CA MET A 75 -7.12 10.05 0.63
C MET A 75 -8.48 9.35 0.65
N PRO A 76 -9.25 9.41 -0.45
CA PRO A 76 -10.50 8.66 -0.57
C PRO A 76 -10.27 7.15 -0.43
N LEU A 77 -11.05 6.51 0.44
CA LEU A 77 -11.09 5.06 0.59
C LEU A 77 -12.41 4.54 0.00
N THR A 78 -12.39 4.29 -1.31
CA THR A 78 -13.55 3.83 -2.07
C THR A 78 -13.59 2.33 -2.25
N TRP A 79 -12.44 1.65 -2.13
CA TRP A 79 -12.27 0.22 -2.38
C TRP A 79 -11.20 -0.37 -1.46
N ILE A 80 -11.24 -1.69 -1.26
CA ILE A 80 -10.15 -2.45 -0.64
C ILE A 80 -9.85 -3.71 -1.49
N PRO A 81 -8.58 -4.10 -1.67
CA PRO A 81 -7.37 -3.44 -1.17
C PRO A 81 -7.10 -2.09 -1.88
N THR A 82 -6.22 -1.29 -1.28
CA THR A 82 -5.73 -0.03 -1.82
C THR A 82 -4.31 0.18 -1.31
N THR A 83 -3.40 0.57 -2.19
CA THR A 83 -1.97 0.70 -1.88
C THR A 83 -1.48 2.11 -2.17
N TRP A 84 -0.87 2.76 -1.18
CA TRP A 84 -0.33 4.11 -1.30
C TRP A 84 1.17 4.12 -0.98
N ILE A 85 1.93 4.88 -1.76
CA ILE A 85 3.37 5.06 -1.58
C ILE A 85 3.64 6.50 -1.17
N TYR A 86 4.29 6.66 -0.04
CA TYR A 86 4.71 7.96 0.50
C TYR A 86 6.24 8.08 0.52
N LYS A 87 6.77 9.28 0.24
CA LYS A 87 8.18 9.64 0.40
C LYS A 87 8.29 11.04 0.98
N GLY A 88 9.03 11.18 2.09
CA GLY A 88 9.21 12.48 2.75
C GLY A 88 7.93 13.07 3.35
N GLY A 89 6.90 12.25 3.56
CA GLY A 89 5.56 12.70 3.98
C GLY A 89 4.60 12.95 2.81
N ASP A 90 5.11 13.08 1.59
CA ASP A 90 4.28 13.32 0.40
C ASP A 90 3.81 12.01 -0.25
N LEU A 91 2.56 12.00 -0.69
CA LEU A 91 2.02 10.93 -1.54
C LEU A 91 2.67 10.97 -2.92
N ARG A 92 3.23 9.85 -3.38
CA ARG A 92 3.84 9.70 -4.71
C ARG A 92 2.98 8.89 -5.67
N TYR A 93 2.38 7.80 -5.17
CA TYR A 93 1.51 6.93 -5.95
C TYR A 93 0.33 6.46 -5.13
N ALA A 94 -0.85 6.40 -5.77
CA ALA A 94 -2.05 5.84 -5.17
C ALA A 94 -2.73 4.84 -6.11
N LEU A 95 -2.85 3.60 -5.65
CA LEU A 95 -3.50 2.49 -6.33
C LEU A 95 -4.83 2.20 -5.62
N ASN A 96 -5.90 2.89 -6.06
CA ASN A 96 -7.20 2.94 -5.37
C ASN A 96 -8.24 1.94 -5.88
N TYR A 97 -7.92 1.12 -6.88
CA TYR A 97 -8.86 0.20 -7.49
C TYR A 97 -8.16 -1.06 -7.99
N GLY A 98 -8.80 -2.20 -7.72
CA GLY A 98 -8.30 -3.51 -8.12
C GLY A 98 -7.22 -4.06 -7.19
N GLU A 99 -6.80 -5.27 -7.50
CA GLU A 99 -5.66 -5.93 -6.86
C GLU A 99 -4.36 -5.33 -7.41
N VAL A 100 -3.37 -5.16 -6.54
CA VAL A 100 -2.07 -4.63 -6.92
C VAL A 100 -1.36 -5.60 -7.84
N ARG A 101 -0.81 -5.03 -8.92
CA ARG A 101 0.18 -5.71 -9.76
C ARG A 101 1.57 -5.46 -9.18
N PHE A 102 2.20 -6.52 -8.68
CA PHE A 102 3.45 -6.40 -7.92
C PHE A 102 4.65 -5.94 -8.76
N ASP A 103 4.67 -6.22 -10.05
CA ASP A 103 5.65 -5.68 -11.01
C ASP A 103 5.54 -4.16 -11.13
N VAL A 104 4.31 -3.64 -11.22
CA VAL A 104 4.03 -2.20 -11.24
C VAL A 104 4.37 -1.56 -9.89
N LEU A 105 4.00 -2.21 -8.78
CA LEU A 105 4.34 -1.75 -7.43
C LEU A 105 5.86 -1.62 -7.26
N GLN A 106 6.62 -2.63 -7.68
CA GLN A 106 8.07 -2.60 -7.61
C GLN A 106 8.65 -1.42 -8.39
N LYS A 107 8.13 -1.16 -9.61
CA LYS A 107 8.56 -0.02 -10.41
C LYS A 107 8.30 1.32 -9.72
N PHE A 108 7.15 1.49 -9.07
CA PHE A 108 6.86 2.70 -8.30
C PHE A 108 7.77 2.88 -7.08
N LEU A 109 8.13 1.79 -6.39
CA LEU A 109 9.09 1.84 -5.29
C LEU A 109 10.49 2.26 -5.78
N GLU A 110 10.90 1.80 -6.96
CA GLU A 110 12.16 2.20 -7.60
C GLU A 110 12.14 3.66 -8.04
N ASP A 111 11.08 4.09 -8.74
CA ASP A 111 10.95 5.47 -9.23
C ASP A 111 10.85 6.48 -8.08
N SER A 112 10.30 6.05 -6.94
CA SER A 112 10.31 6.85 -5.72
C SER A 112 11.72 7.11 -5.18
N LYS A 113 12.74 6.32 -5.53
CA LYS A 113 14.13 6.57 -5.12
C LYS A 113 14.78 7.69 -5.92
N SER A 114 14.35 7.89 -7.17
CA SER A 114 14.97 8.83 -8.10
C SER A 114 14.84 10.29 -7.66
N GLU A 115 15.90 11.05 -7.92
CA GLU A 115 15.88 12.51 -7.92
C GLU A 115 15.67 12.96 -9.37
N TRP A 116 14.48 13.46 -9.67
CA TRP A 116 14.15 13.93 -11.01
C TRP A 116 14.84 15.28 -11.22
N SER A 117 15.86 15.31 -12.08
CA SER A 117 16.59 16.52 -12.46
C SER A 117 16.53 16.68 -13.97
N HIS A 118 15.99 17.80 -14.41
CA HIS A 118 15.96 18.19 -15.82
C HIS A 118 17.16 19.06 -16.22
N LYS A 119 18.22 19.06 -15.39
CA LYS A 119 19.41 19.87 -15.62
C LYS A 119 20.18 19.33 -16.84
N GLY A 120 20.19 20.10 -17.91
CA GLY A 120 20.84 19.74 -19.17
C GLY A 120 19.89 19.13 -20.21
N GLU A 121 18.59 19.04 -19.93
CA GLU A 121 17.62 18.70 -20.96
C GLU A 121 17.51 19.83 -22.00
N PRO A 122 17.40 19.52 -23.31
CA PRO A 122 17.19 20.53 -24.33
C PRO A 122 15.86 21.27 -24.06
N PRO A 123 15.79 22.58 -24.30
CA PRO A 123 14.53 23.30 -24.23
C PRO A 123 13.54 22.68 -25.21
N ILE A 124 12.27 22.54 -24.79
CA ILE A 124 11.19 22.17 -25.70
C ILE A 124 11.16 23.24 -26.79
N ALA A 125 11.41 22.82 -28.05
CA ALA A 125 11.33 23.73 -29.18
C ALA A 125 9.93 24.35 -29.21
N SER A 126 9.88 25.69 -29.19
CA SER A 126 8.60 26.41 -29.30
C SER A 126 7.98 26.10 -30.68
N PRO A 127 6.65 25.92 -30.76
CA PRO A 127 5.97 25.72 -32.03
C PRO A 127 6.14 26.90 -32.99
#